data_AF-A0A373DGP0-F1
#
_entry.id   AF-A0A373DGP0-F1
#
_cell.length_a   1.000
_cell.length_b   1.000
_cell.length_c   1.000
_cell.angle_alpha   90.00
_cell.angle_beta   90.00
_cell.angle_gamma   90.00
#
_symmetry.space_group_name_H-M   'P 1'
#
loop_
_entity.id
_entity.type
_entity.pdbx_description
1 polymer ?
#
loop_
_entity_poly.entity_id
_entity_poly.type
_entity_poly.pdbx_seq_one_letter_code
_entity_poly.pdbx_strand_id
1 'polypeptide(L)'
;MRRSEALALRWNDLNTKTGRISIRRAVNTEDWTTTKTTKTGNARVSDVDAATLKALTAYKVTRAELSFELARADAYIFGDDDGELRSPDAMTSRWDRRLKWAVKVKRFEHLPRVTLKGLRHTHATILMELGVPPKVVQERLGHSTITTTMNIYSHVTPTMQKNAVSQFAGRLAGT
;
A
#
# COMPACT_ATOMS: atom_id res chain seq x y z
N MET A 1 -1.77 1.73 0.53
CA MET A 1 -2.94 1.26 -0.27
C MET A 1 -3.68 0.15 0.50
N ARG A 2 -5.01 -0.01 0.34
CA ARG A 2 -5.76 -1.13 0.95
C ARG A 2 -5.57 -2.40 0.11
N ARG A 3 -5.71 -3.59 0.73
CA ARG A 3 -5.59 -4.88 0.03
C ARG A 3 -6.53 -5.00 -1.17
N SER A 4 -7.82 -4.73 -0.99
CA SER A 4 -8.80 -4.81 -2.08
C SER A 4 -8.56 -3.78 -3.19
N GLU A 5 -7.97 -2.63 -2.87
CA GLU A 5 -7.57 -1.63 -3.90
C GLU A 5 -6.40 -2.17 -4.73
N ALA A 6 -5.39 -2.75 -4.07
CA ALA A 6 -4.24 -3.34 -4.75
C ALA A 6 -4.67 -4.46 -5.70
N LEU A 7 -5.51 -5.39 -5.23
CA LEU A 7 -6.00 -6.52 -6.02
C LEU A 7 -6.84 -6.11 -7.23
N ALA A 8 -7.43 -4.92 -7.23
CA ALA A 8 -8.23 -4.41 -8.34
C ALA A 8 -7.46 -3.47 -9.27
N LEU A 9 -6.16 -3.27 -9.05
CA LEU A 9 -5.31 -2.48 -9.97
C LEU A 9 -5.14 -3.20 -11.30
N ARG A 10 -5.26 -2.45 -12.37
CA ARG A 10 -4.94 -2.86 -13.74
C ARG A 10 -3.67 -2.19 -14.23
N TRP A 11 -3.02 -2.75 -15.25
CA TRP A 11 -1.77 -2.17 -15.77
C TRP A 11 -1.95 -0.74 -16.30
N ASN A 12 -3.13 -0.39 -16.83
CA ASN A 12 -3.47 0.96 -17.29
C ASN A 12 -3.72 1.97 -16.16
N ASP A 13 -3.81 1.51 -14.91
CA ASP A 13 -3.85 2.39 -13.75
C ASP A 13 -2.44 2.93 -13.42
N LEU A 14 -1.38 2.27 -13.90
CA LEU A 14 0.03 2.64 -13.67
C LEU A 14 0.60 3.47 -14.82
N ASN A 15 0.96 4.71 -14.53
CA ASN A 15 1.78 5.53 -15.42
C ASN A 15 3.26 5.37 -15.04
N THR A 16 3.99 4.58 -15.83
CA THR A 16 5.43 4.31 -15.61
C THR A 16 6.33 5.51 -15.87
N LYS A 17 5.90 6.48 -16.70
CA LYS A 17 6.68 7.70 -16.99
C LYS A 17 6.67 8.66 -15.82
N THR A 18 5.51 8.84 -15.18
CA THR A 18 5.34 9.80 -14.08
C THR A 18 5.43 9.15 -12.70
N GLY A 19 5.51 7.83 -12.61
CA GLY A 19 5.52 7.11 -11.34
C GLY A 19 4.20 7.19 -10.57
N ARG A 20 3.05 7.22 -11.27
CA ARG A 20 1.73 7.43 -10.66
C ARG A 20 0.82 6.23 -10.80
N ILE A 21 0.15 5.85 -9.71
CA ILE A 21 -0.89 4.82 -9.70
C ILE A 21 -2.24 5.45 -9.44
N SER A 22 -3.19 5.22 -10.37
CA SER A 22 -4.58 5.63 -10.24
C SER A 22 -5.40 4.59 -9.49
N ILE A 23 -5.82 4.88 -8.27
CA ILE A 23 -6.62 3.96 -7.45
C ILE A 23 -8.09 4.31 -7.64
N ARG A 24 -8.76 3.59 -8.54
CA ARG A 24 -10.14 3.89 -8.99
C ARG A 24 -11.18 2.89 -8.46
N ARG A 25 -10.73 1.71 -8.08
CA ARG A 25 -11.59 0.55 -7.77
C ARG A 25 -11.00 -0.28 -6.64
N ALA A 26 -11.86 -1.12 -6.06
CA ALA A 26 -11.47 -2.12 -5.08
C ALA A 26 -12.28 -3.40 -5.31
N VAL A 27 -11.68 -4.56 -5.04
CA VAL A 27 -12.41 -5.84 -5.02
C VAL A 27 -13.55 -5.76 -4.02
N ASN A 28 -14.74 -6.17 -4.44
CA ASN A 28 -15.89 -6.24 -3.55
C ASN A 28 -15.70 -7.41 -2.57
N THR A 29 -15.92 -7.17 -1.28
CA THR A 29 -15.68 -8.19 -0.24
C THR A 29 -16.87 -9.11 -0.04
N GLU A 30 -18.07 -8.70 -0.47
CA GLU A 30 -19.28 -9.51 -0.44
C GLU A 30 -19.32 -10.49 -1.61
N ASP A 31 -18.85 -10.04 -2.77
CA ASP A 31 -18.59 -10.86 -3.94
C ASP A 31 -17.23 -10.49 -4.53
N TRP A 32 -16.22 -11.33 -4.29
CA TRP A 32 -14.84 -11.03 -4.67
C TRP A 32 -14.55 -11.20 -6.17
N THR A 33 -15.51 -11.73 -6.92
CA THR A 33 -15.41 -11.84 -8.39
C THR A 33 -15.68 -10.51 -9.08
N THR A 34 -16.21 -9.53 -8.35
CA THR A 34 -16.52 -8.20 -8.87
C THR A 34 -15.67 -7.10 -8.23
N THR A 35 -15.60 -5.96 -8.92
CA THR A 35 -15.04 -4.73 -8.36
C THR A 35 -16.15 -3.74 -8.05
N LYS A 36 -15.92 -2.92 -7.02
CA LYS A 36 -16.71 -1.71 -6.75
C LYS A 36 -15.84 -0.47 -6.88
N THR A 37 -16.48 0.67 -7.11
CA THR A 37 -15.84 1.95 -6.90
C THR A 37 -15.34 2.04 -5.45
N THR A 38 -14.25 2.76 -5.22
CA THR A 38 -13.72 2.87 -3.87
C THR A 38 -14.80 3.43 -2.93
N LYS A 39 -14.90 2.89 -1.70
CA LYS A 39 -15.90 3.28 -0.67
C LYS A 39 -16.02 4.79 -0.42
N THR A 40 -15.06 5.59 -0.88
CA THR A 40 -15.00 7.05 -0.75
C THR A 40 -15.48 7.84 -1.98
N GLY A 41 -15.88 7.20 -3.08
CA GLY A 41 -16.29 7.88 -4.33
C GLY A 41 -15.13 8.56 -5.10
N ASN A 42 -14.07 8.97 -4.40
CA ASN A 42 -12.94 9.69 -4.98
C ASN A 42 -11.83 8.71 -5.41
N ALA A 43 -11.72 8.50 -6.72
CA ALA A 43 -10.48 8.00 -7.29
C ALA A 43 -9.32 8.87 -6.82
N ARG A 44 -8.21 8.26 -6.40
CA ARG A 44 -7.02 8.99 -5.95
C ARG A 44 -5.79 8.54 -6.70
N VAL A 45 -4.81 9.44 -6.81
CA VAL A 45 -3.50 9.12 -7.36
C VAL A 45 -2.52 8.93 -6.22
N SER A 46 -1.62 7.96 -6.36
CA SER A 46 -0.49 7.78 -5.44
C SER A 46 0.80 7.73 -6.24
N ASP A 47 1.72 8.64 -5.93
CA ASP A 47 3.08 8.59 -6.46
C ASP A 47 3.87 7.45 -5.77
N VAL A 48 4.63 6.73 -6.58
CA VAL A 48 5.51 5.63 -6.16
C VAL A 48 6.94 5.91 -6.59
N ASP A 49 7.89 5.42 -5.81
CA ASP A 49 9.31 5.59 -6.06
C ASP A 49 9.82 4.69 -7.21
N ALA A 50 11.04 4.98 -7.68
CA ALA A 50 11.65 4.27 -8.78
C ALA A 50 11.86 2.76 -8.51
N ALA A 51 12.13 2.36 -7.27
CA ALA A 51 12.30 0.95 -6.93
C ALA A 51 10.97 0.20 -7.00
N THR A 52 9.88 0.80 -6.53
CA THR A 52 8.53 0.27 -6.71
C THR A 52 8.16 0.13 -8.19
N LEU A 53 8.46 1.14 -9.03
CA LEU A 53 8.21 1.06 -10.48
C LEU A 53 9.02 -0.05 -11.14
N LYS A 54 10.29 -0.18 -10.77
CA LYS A 54 11.15 -1.25 -11.28
C LYS A 54 10.60 -2.63 -10.92
N ALA A 55 10.15 -2.81 -9.67
CA ALA A 55 9.55 -4.07 -9.22
C ALA A 55 8.26 -4.41 -10.00
N LEU A 56 7.37 -3.43 -10.21
CA LEU A 56 6.15 -3.64 -10.98
C LEU A 56 6.44 -3.92 -12.46
N THR A 57 7.44 -3.26 -13.04
CA THR A 57 7.82 -3.47 -14.45
C THR A 57 8.42 -4.86 -14.64
N ALA A 58 9.32 -5.30 -13.75
CA ALA A 58 9.85 -6.66 -13.77
C ALA A 58 8.72 -7.69 -13.60
N TYR A 59 7.79 -7.43 -12.69
CA TYR A 59 6.64 -8.31 -12.50
C TYR A 59 5.74 -8.40 -13.73
N LYS A 60 5.56 -7.29 -14.48
CA LYS A 60 4.83 -7.28 -15.75
C LYS A 60 5.46 -8.22 -16.78
N VAL A 61 6.80 -8.24 -16.86
CA VAL A 61 7.53 -9.16 -17.75
C VAL A 61 7.27 -10.61 -17.36
N THR A 62 7.42 -10.95 -16.07
CA THR A 62 7.12 -12.31 -15.58
C THR A 62 5.67 -12.74 -15.84
N ARG A 63 4.71 -11.81 -15.77
CA ARG A 63 3.31 -12.09 -16.11
C ARG A 63 3.14 -12.36 -17.61
N ALA A 64 3.82 -11.59 -18.47
CA ALA A 64 3.79 -11.77 -19.92
C ALA A 64 4.43 -13.11 -20.35
N GLU A 65 5.43 -13.59 -19.62
CA GLU A 65 6.07 -14.90 -19.85
C GLU A 65 5.10 -16.07 -19.59
N LEU A 66 4.16 -15.92 -18.65
CA LEU A 66 3.10 -16.90 -18.40
C LEU A 66 2.01 -16.84 -19.49
N SER A 67 1.55 -15.62 -19.79
CA SER A 67 0.61 -15.36 -20.88
C SER A 67 0.58 -13.87 -21.20
N PHE A 68 0.58 -13.52 -22.48
CA PHE A 68 0.50 -12.13 -22.94
C PHE A 68 -0.75 -11.42 -22.40
N GLU A 69 -1.87 -12.15 -22.26
CA GLU A 69 -3.14 -11.61 -21.75
C GLU A 69 -2.98 -11.02 -20.34
N LEU A 70 -2.10 -11.58 -19.50
CA LEU A 70 -1.87 -11.13 -18.12
C LEU A 70 -1.08 -9.81 -18.02
N ALA A 71 -0.52 -9.34 -19.14
CA ALA A 71 0.25 -8.11 -19.23
C ALA A 71 -0.41 -7.02 -20.10
N ARG A 72 -1.62 -7.28 -20.61
CA ARG A 72 -2.41 -6.29 -21.35
C ARG A 72 -2.77 -5.09 -20.47
N ALA A 73 -3.07 -3.98 -21.11
CA ALA A 73 -3.35 -2.72 -20.41
C ALA A 73 -4.50 -2.85 -19.39
N ASP A 74 -5.53 -3.62 -19.70
CA ASP A 74 -6.73 -3.81 -18.88
C ASP A 74 -6.67 -5.03 -17.95
N ALA A 75 -5.60 -5.82 -17.99
CA ALA A 75 -5.40 -6.96 -17.10
C ALA A 75 -5.05 -6.53 -15.67
N TYR A 76 -5.47 -7.33 -14.70
CA TYR A 76 -5.15 -7.10 -13.29
C TYR A 76 -3.67 -7.33 -13.01
N ILE A 77 -3.02 -6.38 -12.34
CA ILE A 77 -1.62 -6.49 -11.94
C ILE A 77 -1.43 -7.72 -11.05
N PHE A 78 -2.30 -7.88 -10.05
CA PHE A 78 -2.23 -8.96 -9.05
C PHE A 78 -3.36 -9.99 -9.20
N GLY A 79 -3.85 -10.18 -10.44
CA GLY A 79 -4.81 -11.23 -10.77
C GLY A 79 -4.23 -12.63 -10.62
N ASP A 80 -5.06 -13.65 -10.85
CA ASP A 80 -4.57 -15.01 -11.01
C ASP A 80 -4.00 -15.30 -12.39
N ASP A 81 -3.62 -16.55 -12.60
CA ASP A 81 -2.93 -16.97 -13.81
C ASP A 81 -3.91 -17.17 -14.98
N ASP A 82 -5.22 -17.17 -14.69
CA ASP A 82 -6.30 -17.10 -15.67
C ASP A 82 -6.70 -15.64 -15.99
N GLY A 83 -6.12 -14.67 -15.27
CA GLY A 83 -6.35 -13.23 -15.47
C GLY A 83 -7.47 -12.65 -14.61
N GLU A 84 -8.05 -13.45 -13.72
CA GLU A 84 -9.19 -13.08 -12.90
C GLU A 84 -8.79 -12.45 -11.57
N LEU A 85 -9.78 -11.87 -10.88
CA LEU A 85 -9.58 -11.32 -9.55
C LEU A 85 -9.21 -12.41 -8.55
N ARG A 86 -8.35 -12.06 -7.59
CA ARG A 86 -8.07 -12.92 -6.44
C ARG A 86 -8.91 -12.52 -5.23
N SER A 87 -9.45 -13.52 -4.53
CA SER A 87 -10.11 -13.30 -3.24
C SER A 87 -9.18 -12.56 -2.25
N PRO A 88 -9.65 -11.44 -1.65
CA PRO A 88 -8.88 -10.69 -0.66
C PRO A 88 -8.48 -11.54 0.56
N ASP A 89 -9.33 -12.47 0.97
CA ASP A 89 -9.07 -13.31 2.13
C ASP A 89 -8.11 -14.45 1.79
N ALA A 90 -8.26 -15.05 0.60
CA ALA A 90 -7.27 -16.00 0.10
C ALA A 90 -5.88 -15.35 -0.01
N MET A 91 -5.79 -14.09 -0.47
CA MET A 91 -4.53 -13.36 -0.51
C MET A 91 -3.94 -13.14 0.88
N THR A 92 -4.77 -12.94 1.90
CA THR A 92 -4.32 -12.80 3.30
C THR A 92 -3.76 -14.10 3.83
N SER A 93 -4.45 -15.22 3.59
CA SER A 93 -3.96 -16.55 3.96
C SER A 93 -2.67 -16.92 3.23
N ARG A 94 -2.54 -16.55 1.94
CA ARG A 94 -1.30 -16.72 1.17
C ARG A 94 -0.15 -15.91 1.76
N TRP A 95 -0.41 -14.65 2.11
CA TRP A 95 0.57 -13.79 2.77
C TRP A 95 1.04 -14.38 4.10
N ASP A 96 0.12 -14.77 4.97
CA ASP A 96 0.44 -15.33 6.28
C ASP A 96 1.27 -16.62 6.13
N ARG A 97 0.93 -17.49 5.17
CA ARG A 97 1.71 -18.70 4.86
C ARG A 97 3.12 -18.36 4.36
N ARG A 98 3.23 -17.39 3.45
CA ARG A 98 4.52 -16.95 2.89
C ARG A 98 5.42 -16.32 3.95
N LEU A 99 4.85 -15.53 4.85
CA LEU A 99 5.58 -14.91 5.96
C LEU A 99 6.07 -15.96 6.95
N LYS A 100 5.22 -16.91 7.36
CA LYS A 100 5.63 -18.03 8.24
C LYS A 100 6.78 -18.83 7.63
N TRP A 101 6.70 -19.14 6.34
CA TRP A 101 7.80 -19.79 5.62
C TRP A 101 9.08 -18.93 5.65
N ALA A 102 8.96 -17.62 5.40
CA ALA A 102 10.12 -16.72 5.33
C ALA A 102 10.80 -16.59 6.69
N VAL A 103 10.03 -16.44 7.76
CA VAL A 103 10.52 -16.42 9.14
C VAL A 103 11.33 -17.68 9.45
N LYS A 104 10.79 -18.86 9.10
CA LYS A 104 11.48 -20.13 9.32
C LYS A 104 12.77 -20.25 8.51
N VAL A 105 12.73 -19.94 7.20
CA VAL A 105 13.87 -20.14 6.29
C VAL A 105 14.97 -19.09 6.48
N LYS A 106 14.61 -17.85 6.82
CA LYS A 106 15.55 -16.74 7.02
C LYS A 106 15.94 -16.50 8.47
N ARG A 107 15.47 -17.36 9.39
CA ARG A 107 15.72 -17.29 10.85
C ARG A 107 15.36 -15.93 11.46
N PHE A 108 14.23 -15.37 11.02
CA PHE A 108 13.67 -14.15 11.62
C PHE A 108 12.78 -14.49 12.82
N GLU A 109 13.30 -15.27 13.78
CA GLU A 109 12.52 -15.90 14.85
C GLU A 109 11.78 -14.89 15.75
N HIS A 110 12.25 -13.64 15.79
CA HIS A 110 11.63 -12.56 16.56
C HIS A 110 10.70 -11.65 15.73
N LEU A 111 10.53 -11.92 14.43
CA LEU A 111 9.65 -11.10 13.60
C LEU A 111 8.19 -11.37 13.98
N PRO A 112 7.45 -10.37 14.49
CA PRO A 112 6.05 -10.55 14.83
C PRO A 112 5.21 -10.80 13.57
N ARG A 113 3.97 -11.27 13.75
CA ARG A 113 3.05 -11.41 12.62
C ARG A 113 2.81 -10.06 11.95
N VAL A 114 3.30 -9.93 10.72
CA VAL A 114 3.02 -8.80 9.83
C VAL A 114 1.82 -9.14 8.95
N THR A 115 0.84 -8.25 8.86
CA THR A 115 -0.32 -8.42 7.96
C THR A 115 -0.28 -7.42 6.82
N LEU A 116 -1.00 -7.66 5.72
CA LEU A 116 -1.15 -6.70 4.62
C LEU A 116 -1.76 -5.37 5.10
N LYS A 117 -2.72 -5.42 6.03
CA LYS A 117 -3.25 -4.22 6.70
C LYS A 117 -2.15 -3.57 7.56
N GLY A 118 -1.37 -4.36 8.28
CA GLY A 118 -0.24 -3.93 9.09
C GLY A 118 0.80 -3.16 8.27
N LEU A 119 1.18 -3.63 7.08
CA LEU A 119 2.09 -2.89 6.18
C LEU A 119 1.57 -1.49 5.83
N ARG A 120 0.26 -1.35 5.64
CA ARG A 120 -0.37 -0.04 5.42
C ARG A 120 -0.30 0.84 6.67
N HIS A 121 -0.46 0.28 7.87
CA HIS A 121 -0.26 1.01 9.12
C HIS A 121 1.20 1.43 9.27
N THR A 122 2.16 0.53 9.04
CA THR A 122 3.60 0.84 9.06
C THR A 122 3.95 1.97 8.09
N HIS A 123 3.41 1.96 6.87
CA HIS A 123 3.58 3.05 5.91
C HIS A 123 3.07 4.39 6.45
N ALA A 124 1.94 4.39 7.16
CA ALA A 124 1.38 5.59 7.77
C ALA A 124 2.26 6.10 8.92
N THR A 125 2.68 5.20 9.82
CA THR A 125 3.55 5.48 10.97
C THR A 125 4.86 6.09 10.51
N ILE A 126 5.55 5.47 9.54
CA ILE A 126 6.82 5.96 9.01
C ILE A 126 6.66 7.38 8.44
N LEU A 127 5.59 7.65 7.68
CA LEU A 127 5.36 8.99 7.15
C LEU A 127 5.16 10.03 8.27
N MET A 128 4.43 9.68 9.33
CA MET A 128 4.23 10.59 10.47
C MET A 128 5.52 10.81 11.26
N GLU A 129 6.33 9.78 11.47
CA GLU A 129 7.64 9.89 12.12
C GLU A 129 8.60 10.79 11.32
N LEU A 130 8.49 10.78 9.99
CA LEU A 130 9.19 11.69 9.08
C LEU A 130 8.60 13.11 9.07
N GLY A 131 7.59 13.40 9.90
CA GLY A 131 6.98 14.72 10.01
C GLY A 131 6.00 15.07 8.88
N VAL A 132 5.57 14.11 8.07
CA VAL A 132 4.59 14.37 7.00
C VAL A 132 3.25 14.77 7.63
N PRO A 133 2.62 15.88 7.19
CA PRO A 133 1.38 16.36 7.79
C PRO A 133 0.28 15.28 7.77
N PRO A 134 -0.48 15.10 8.88
CA PRO A 134 -1.50 14.06 8.97
C PRO A 134 -2.54 14.10 7.84
N LYS A 135 -2.86 15.30 7.34
CA LYS A 135 -3.76 15.48 6.20
C LYS A 135 -3.21 14.86 4.90
N VAL A 136 -1.92 15.07 4.62
CA VAL A 136 -1.23 14.47 3.46
C VAL A 136 -1.20 12.95 3.59
N VAL A 137 -0.91 12.43 4.79
CA VAL A 137 -0.94 10.98 5.06
C VAL A 137 -2.35 10.41 4.87
N GLN A 138 -3.38 11.12 5.35
CA GLN A 138 -4.79 10.74 5.18
C GLN A 138 -5.16 10.62 3.70
N GLU A 139 -4.83 11.63 2.89
CA GLU A 139 -5.12 11.68 1.46
C GLU A 139 -4.38 10.58 0.69
N ARG A 140 -3.08 10.42 0.92
CA ARG A 140 -2.26 9.36 0.31
C ARG A 140 -2.83 7.98 0.58
N LEU A 141 -3.28 7.75 1.81
CA LEU A 141 -3.86 6.48 2.20
C LEU A 141 -5.30 6.33 1.70
N GLY A 142 -6.04 7.42 1.48
CA GLY A 142 -7.47 7.38 1.14
C GLY A 142 -8.34 6.99 2.34
N HIS A 143 -8.01 7.47 3.54
CA HIS A 143 -8.87 7.34 4.71
C HIS A 143 -10.05 8.31 4.59
N SER A 144 -11.28 7.79 4.66
CA SER A 144 -12.51 8.59 4.62
C SER A 144 -12.60 9.56 5.78
N THR A 145 -12.14 9.14 6.96
CA THR A 145 -12.10 9.97 8.17
C THR A 145 -10.68 10.18 8.65
N ILE A 146 -10.40 11.40 9.11
CA ILE A 146 -9.10 11.73 9.71
C ILE A 146 -8.86 10.95 11.00
N THR A 147 -9.93 10.55 11.72
CA THR A 147 -9.88 9.75 12.95
C THR A 147 -9.06 8.46 12.78
N THR A 148 -9.17 7.78 11.63
CA THR A 148 -8.37 6.57 11.37
C THR A 148 -6.87 6.89 11.31
N THR A 149 -6.51 8.04 10.74
CA THR A 149 -5.13 8.53 10.69
C THR A 149 -4.69 9.02 12.07
N MET A 150 -5.55 9.74 12.81
CA MET A 150 -5.24 10.26 14.15
C MET A 150 -5.04 9.16 15.19
N ASN A 151 -5.73 8.03 15.07
CA ASN A 151 -5.49 6.86 15.93
C ASN A 151 -4.11 6.24 15.71
N ILE A 152 -3.50 6.43 14.53
CA ILE A 152 -2.11 6.04 14.29
C ILE A 152 -1.18 7.12 14.84
N TYR A 153 -1.54 8.39 14.62
CA TYR A 153 -0.81 9.56 15.11
C TYR A 153 -0.62 9.53 16.63
N SER A 154 -1.66 9.17 17.40
CA SER A 154 -1.60 9.11 18.87
C SER A 154 -0.47 8.23 19.41
N HIS A 155 -0.09 7.18 18.69
CA HIS A 155 1.02 6.30 19.09
C HIS A 155 2.40 6.89 18.80
N VAL A 156 2.54 7.73 17.77
CA VAL A 156 3.83 8.34 17.38
C VAL A 156 4.06 9.71 18.02
N THR A 157 3.01 10.34 18.55
CA THR A 157 3.07 11.66 19.22
C THR A 157 4.20 11.79 20.24
N PRO A 158 4.48 10.83 21.15
CA PRO A 158 5.53 11.01 22.16
C PRO A 158 6.92 11.26 21.55
N THR A 159 7.28 10.51 20.51
CA THR A 159 8.54 10.67 19.77
C THR A 159 8.55 12.00 19.01
N MET A 160 7.42 12.35 18.39
CA MET A 160 7.28 13.61 17.64
C MET A 160 7.36 14.86 18.53
N GLN A 161 6.84 14.81 19.76
CA GLN A 161 6.92 15.91 20.73
C GLN A 161 8.37 16.26 21.07
N LYS A 162 9.23 15.24 21.31
CA LYS A 162 10.66 15.46 21.57
C LYS A 162 11.37 16.11 20.37
N ASN A 163 11.05 15.64 19.16
CA ASN A 163 11.58 16.22 17.93
C ASN A 163 11.09 17.66 17.71
N ALA A 164 9.81 17.94 18.00
CA ALA A 164 9.21 19.27 17.85
C ALA A 164 9.88 20.30 18.78
N VAL A 165 10.14 19.95 20.04
CA VAL A 165 10.87 20.82 20.97
C VAL A 165 12.29 21.09 20.46
N SER A 166 12.98 20.06 19.98
CA SER A 166 14.34 20.19 19.44
C SER A 166 14.40 21.08 18.20
N GLN A 167 13.46 20.92 17.27
CA GLN A 167 13.35 21.75 16.07
C GLN A 167 12.99 23.20 16.40
N PHE A 168 12.06 23.42 17.32
CA PHE A 168 11.67 24.76 17.77
C PHE A 168 12.85 25.49 18.43
N ALA A 169 13.57 24.83 19.33
CA ALA A 169 14.76 25.37 19.97
C ALA A 169 15.87 25.70 18.95
N GLY A 170 16.14 24.80 18.00
CA GLY A 170 17.10 25.04 16.92
C GLY A 170 16.73 26.27 16.07
N ARG A 171 15.44 26.43 15.74
CA ARG A 171 14.95 27.55 14.94
C ARG A 171 15.08 28.90 15.64
N LEU A 172 14.94 28.93 16.97
CA LEU A 172 15.18 30.14 17.77
C LEU A 172 16.66 30.45 17.94
N ALA A 173 17.53 29.43 17.91
CA ALA A 173 18.98 29.58 18.05
C ALA A 173 19.70 30.04 16.77
N GLY A 174 19.00 30.19 15.64
CA GLY A 174 19.56 30.73 14.40
C GLY A 174 20.44 29.77 13.58
N THR A 175 20.40 28.46 13.88
CA THR A 175 20.96 27.39 13.05
C THR A 175 19.87 26.62 12.33
#